data_AF-A0A8H8XLU1-F1
#
_entry.id   AF-A0A8H8XLU1-F1
#
_cell.length_a   1.000
_cell.length_b   1.000
_cell.length_c   1.000
_cell.angle_alpha   90.00
_cell.angle_beta   90.00
_cell.angle_gamma   90.00
#
_symmetry.space_group_name_H-M   'P 1'
#
loop_
_entity.id
_entity.type
_entity.pdbx_description
1 polymer ?
#
loop_
_entity_poly.entity_id
_entity_poly.type
_entity_poly.pdbx_seq_one_letter_code
_entity_poly.pdbx_strand_id
1 'polypeptide(L)' 'MSNACSRGAQDASERAAQAADLLACRIRWECQALGEREKQQKGRELLASVPAALLELVVERLRARA' A
#
# COMPACT_ATOMS: atom_id res chain seq x y z
N MET A 1 -0.68 32.41 -15.95
CA MET A 1 -1.44 31.98 -14.76
C MET A 1 -1.82 30.51 -14.91
N SER A 2 -0.90 29.58 -14.63
CA SER A 2 -1.17 28.13 -14.63
C SER A 2 -0.12 27.46 -13.75
N ASN A 3 -0.42 27.18 -12.47
CA ASN A 3 0.46 26.31 -11.65
C ASN A 3 -0.19 25.77 -10.36
N ALA A 4 -1.41 26.16 -10.01
CA ALA A 4 -2.08 25.67 -8.79
C ALA A 4 -2.64 24.24 -8.95
N CYS A 5 -3.15 23.88 -10.13
CA CYS A 5 -3.77 22.58 -10.38
C CYS A 5 -2.75 21.42 -10.38
N SER A 6 -1.52 21.67 -10.82
CA SER A 6 -0.46 20.65 -10.90
C SER A 6 0.08 20.27 -9.52
N ARG A 7 0.21 21.25 -8.63
CA ARG A 7 0.74 21.05 -7.27
C ARG A 7 -0.20 20.21 -6.42
N GLY A 8 -1.50 20.50 -6.46
CA GLY A 8 -2.49 19.71 -5.72
C GLY A 8 -2.56 18.25 -6.16
N ALA A 9 -2.36 17.98 -7.46
CA ALA A 9 -2.30 16.63 -8.01
C ALA A 9 -1.01 15.88 -7.58
N GLN A 10 0.14 16.57 -7.56
CA GLN A 10 1.39 16.01 -7.04
C GLN A 10 1.28 15.66 -5.55
N ASP A 11 0.77 16.58 -4.73
CA ASP A 11 0.58 16.35 -3.29
C ASP A 11 -0.37 15.18 -3.02
N ALA A 12 -1.42 15.01 -3.84
CA ALA A 12 -2.33 13.88 -3.71
C ALA A 12 -1.66 12.54 -4.09
N SER A 13 -0.86 12.53 -5.16
CA SER A 13 -0.11 11.35 -5.58
C SER A 13 0.96 10.95 -4.56
N GLU A 14 1.68 11.91 -3.99
CA GLU A 14 2.69 11.67 -2.95
C GLU A 14 2.05 11.10 -1.68
N ARG A 15 0.92 11.66 -1.25
CA ARG A 15 0.16 11.13 -0.11
C ARG A 15 -0.33 9.71 -0.37
N ALA A 16 -0.81 9.41 -1.58
CA ALA A 16 -1.23 8.05 -1.95
C ALA A 16 -0.05 7.07 -1.93
N ALA A 17 1.10 7.48 -2.46
CA ALA A 17 2.32 6.67 -2.43
C ALA A 17 2.80 6.41 -1.00
N GLN A 18 2.77 7.42 -0.13
CA GLN A 18 3.15 7.28 1.27
C GLN A 18 2.16 6.39 2.05
N ALA A 19 0.86 6.56 1.83
CA ALA A 19 -0.17 5.71 2.43
C ALA A 19 -0.01 4.25 2.01
N ALA A 20 0.24 3.99 0.73
CA ALA A 20 0.49 2.65 0.22
C ALA A 20 1.74 2.03 0.85
N ASP A 21 2.79 2.82 1.06
CA ASP A 21 4.02 2.37 1.70
C ASP A 21 3.82 1.95 3.16
N LEU A 22 3.09 2.77 3.93
CA LEU A 22 2.72 2.47 5.32
C LEU A 22 1.88 1.20 5.41
N LEU A 23 0.90 1.03 4.52
CA LEU A 23 0.07 -0.17 4.46
C LEU A 23 0.90 -1.41 4.12
N ALA A 24 1.80 -1.33 3.14
CA ALA A 24 2.69 -2.44 2.79
C ALA A 24 3.60 -2.84 3.98
N CYS A 25 4.18 -1.86 4.68
CA CYS A 25 4.97 -2.09 5.90
C CYS A 25 4.15 -2.78 6.99
N ARG A 26 2.93 -2.31 7.24
CA ARG A 26 2.01 -2.90 8.21
C ARG A 26 1.67 -4.35 7.84
N ILE A 27 1.32 -4.62 6.58
CA ILE A 27 1.00 -5.98 6.11
C ILE A 27 2.16 -6.93 6.35
N ARG A 28 3.40 -6.50 6.07
CA ARG A 28 4.59 -7.31 6.33
C ARG A 28 4.77 -7.57 7.82
N TRP A 29 4.63 -6.55 8.66
CA TRP A 29 4.77 -6.69 10.11
C TRP A 29 3.74 -7.68 10.69
N GLU A 30 2.47 -7.56 10.30
CA GLU A 30 1.41 -8.48 10.75
C GLU A 30 1.65 -9.92 10.26
N CYS A 31 2.32 -10.09 9.12
CA CYS A 31 2.61 -11.40 8.55
C CYS A 31 3.94 -12.03 8.99
N GLN A 32 4.83 -11.30 9.69
CA GLN A 32 6.24 -11.70 9.82
C GLN A 32 6.45 -12.96 10.65
N ALA A 33 5.58 -13.19 11.64
CA ALA A 33 5.68 -14.30 12.58
C ALA A 33 4.75 -15.48 12.22
N LEU A 34 4.02 -15.37 11.11
CA LEU A 34 3.04 -16.36 10.68
C LEU A 34 3.70 -17.45 9.82
N GLY A 35 3.21 -18.69 9.95
CA GLY A 35 3.55 -19.75 9.00
C GLY A 35 3.02 -19.45 7.60
N GLU A 36 3.53 -20.11 6.56
CA GLU A 36 3.21 -19.77 5.16
C GLU A 36 1.70 -19.80 4.85
N ARG A 37 0.98 -20.82 5.34
CA ARG A 37 -0.47 -20.94 5.13
C ARG A 37 -1.24 -19.79 5.78
N GLU A 38 -0.87 -19.44 7.01
CA GLU A 38 -1.49 -18.34 7.75
C GLU A 38 -1.15 -16.99 7.13
N LYS A 39 0.09 -16.81 6.68
CA LYS A 39 0.54 -15.62 5.96
C LYS A 39 -0.24 -15.41 4.67
N GLN A 40 -0.51 -16.46 3.90
CA GLN A 40 -1.33 -16.34 2.68
C GLN A 40 -2.78 -15.97 2.99
N GLN A 41 -3.35 -16.53 4.06
CA GLN A 41 -4.71 -16.20 4.48
C GLN A 41 -4.80 -14.76 4.99
N LYS A 42 -3.94 -14.39 5.95
CA LYS A 42 -3.90 -13.05 6.54
C LYS A 42 -3.54 -11.98 5.51
N GLY A 43 -2.61 -12.27 4.60
CA GLY A 43 -2.26 -11.39 3.49
C GLY A 43 -3.46 -11.06 2.61
N ARG A 44 -4.30 -12.06 2.27
CA ARG A 44 -5.54 -11.84 1.50
C ARG A 44 -6.55 -10.99 2.26
N GLU A 45 -6.75 -11.27 3.55
CA GLU A 45 -7.66 -10.48 4.41
C GLU A 45 -7.22 -9.03 4.52
N LEU A 46 -5.93 -8.80 4.74
CA LEU A 46 -5.38 -7.45 4.84
C LEU A 46 -5.47 -6.70 3.51
N LEU A 47 -5.14 -7.35 2.39
CA LEU A 47 -5.29 -6.74 1.06
C LEU A 47 -6.76 -6.43 0.72
N ALA A 48 -7.71 -7.25 1.15
CA ALA A 48 -9.14 -6.97 0.96
C ALA A 48 -9.63 -5.73 1.74
N SER A 49 -8.93 -5.35 2.82
CA SER A 49 -9.22 -4.13 3.58
C SER A 49 -8.60 -2.86 2.99
N VAL A 50 -7.70 -2.99 2.02
CA VAL A 50 -7.04 -1.86 1.37
C VAL A 50 -8.04 -1.18 0.42
N PRO A 51 -8.16 0.17 0.45
CA PRO A 51 -8.98 0.89 -0.53
C PRO A 51 -8.57 0.56 -1.96
N ALA A 52 -9.54 0.33 -2.85
CA ALA A 52 -9.27 -0.05 -4.24
C ALA A 52 -8.30 0.91 -4.96
N ALA A 53 -8.40 2.22 -4.67
CA ALA A 53 -7.53 3.26 -5.22
C ALA A 53 -6.04 3.14 -4.81
N LEU A 54 -5.74 2.41 -3.73
CA LEU A 54 -4.38 2.20 -3.21
C LEU A 54 -3.88 0.77 -3.42
N LEU A 55 -4.75 -0.16 -3.79
CA LEU A 55 -4.44 -1.59 -3.83
C LEU A 55 -3.24 -1.91 -4.72
N GLU A 56 -3.23 -1.36 -5.94
CA GLU A 56 -2.14 -1.56 -6.89
C GLU A 56 -0.80 -1.04 -6.35
N LEU A 57 -0.79 0.19 -5.83
CA LEU A 57 0.40 0.78 -5.20
C LEU A 57 0.88 -0.04 -4.00
N VAL A 58 -0.03 -0.54 -3.15
CA VAL A 58 0.34 -1.40 -2.01
C VAL A 58 0.97 -2.69 -2.49
N VAL A 59 0.40 -3.34 -3.52
CA VAL A 59 0.95 -4.57 -4.10
C VAL A 59 2.33 -4.35 -4.72
N GLU A 60 2.53 -3.25 -5.45
CA GLU A 60 3.84 -2.85 -5.97
C GLU A 60 4.87 -2.66 -4.85
N ARG A 61 4.49 -1.94 -3.78
CA ARG A 61 5.35 -1.69 -2.62
C ARG A 61 5.69 -2.96 -1.83
N LEU A 62 4.79 -3.94 -1.81
CA LEU A 62 5.04 -5.26 -1.24
C LEU A 62 6.02 -6.06 -2.12
N ARG A 63 5.83 -6.07 -3.44
CA ARG A 63 6.71 -6.77 -4.39
C ARG A 63 8.12 -6.20 -4.42
N ALA A 64 8.27 -4.88 -4.39
CA ALA A 64 9.58 -4.21 -4.38
C ALA A 64 10.43 -4.54 -3.13
N ARG A 65 9.83 -5.16 -2.11
CA ARG A 65 10.46 -5.51 -0.83
C ARG A 65 10.54 -7.01 -0.57
N ALA A 66 9.97 -7.84 -1.44
CA ALA A 66 9.94 -9.28 -1.31
C ALA A 66 11.25 -9.88 -1.83
#